data_AF-A0A0F9J1K4-F1
#
_entry.id   AF-A0A0F9J1K4-F1
#
_cell.length_a   1.000
_cell.length_b   1.000
_cell.length_c   1.000
_cell.angle_alpha   90.00
_cell.angle_beta   90.00
_cell.angle_gamma   90.00
#
_symmetry.space_group_name_H-M   'P 1'
#
loop_
_entity.id
_entity.type
_entity.pdbx_description
1 polymer ?
#
loop_
_entity_poly.entity_id
_entity_poly.type
_entity_poly.pdbx_seq_one_letter_code
_entity_poly.pdbx_strand_id
1 'polypeptide(L)' 'MRRWTNTINIKPFIDPTQPADVVAERIRAKLVAAFSVPDFELNDIIGDFGDVQTAEECDDALERLYDWADANDVWLGLKS' A
#
# COMPACT_ATOMS: atom_id res chain seq x y z
N MET A 1 -4.43 1.61 -23.91
CA MET A 1 -3.81 2.12 -22.66
C MET A 1 -4.91 2.15 -21.60
N ARG A 2 -4.83 1.32 -20.54
CA ARG A 2 -5.74 1.44 -19.39
C ARG A 2 -5.58 2.87 -18.83
N ARG A 3 -6.70 3.57 -18.60
CA ARG A 3 -6.71 4.85 -17.91
C ARG A 3 -6.77 4.55 -16.42
N TRP A 4 -5.63 4.55 -15.75
CA TRP A 4 -5.59 4.46 -14.30
C TRP A 4 -6.31 5.66 -13.68
N THR A 5 -7.17 5.41 -12.71
CA THR A 5 -7.97 6.42 -12.00
C THR A 5 -7.10 7.22 -11.04
N ASN A 6 -6.08 6.58 -10.46
CA ASN A 6 -5.11 7.18 -9.56
C ASN A 6 -3.73 6.56 -9.71
N THR A 7 -2.69 7.26 -9.25
CA THR A 7 -1.30 6.78 -9.28
C THR A 7 -0.60 7.11 -7.97
N ILE A 8 -0.08 6.09 -7.29
CA ILE A 8 0.62 6.22 -6.01
C ILE A 8 1.95 5.51 -6.11
N ASN A 9 3.02 6.24 -5.81
CA ASN A 9 4.35 5.67 -5.79
C ASN A 9 4.67 5.14 -4.39
N ILE A 10 4.52 3.82 -4.18
CA ILE A 10 4.90 3.13 -2.93
C ILE A 10 6.27 2.44 -2.99
N LYS A 11 6.81 2.23 -4.20
CA LYS A 11 8.05 1.48 -4.43
C LYS A 11 9.26 1.95 -3.60
N PRO A 12 9.50 3.26 -3.39
CA PRO A 12 10.62 3.73 -2.57
C PRO A 12 10.54 3.34 -1.09
N PHE A 13 9.36 2.90 -0.62
CA PHE A 13 9.14 2.52 0.78
C PHE A 13 9.30 1.01 1.02
N ILE A 14 9.30 0.19 -0.04
CA ILE A 14 9.51 -1.26 0.03
C ILE A 14 11.02 -1.51 0.08
N ASP A 15 11.57 -1.62 1.28
CA ASP A 15 13.00 -1.88 1.51
C ASP A 15 13.17 -3.17 2.33
N PRO A 16 13.62 -4.29 1.71
CA PRO A 16 13.77 -5.56 2.40
C PRO A 16 14.92 -5.59 3.41
N THR A 17 15.73 -4.52 3.46
CA THR A 17 16.81 -4.38 4.46
C THR A 17 16.32 -3.74 5.76
N GLN A 18 15.10 -3.20 5.76
CA GLN A 18 14.50 -2.56 6.93
C GLN A 18 13.53 -3.51 7.64
N PRO A 19 13.29 -3.30 8.95
CA PRO A 19 12.26 -4.01 9.68
C PRO A 19 10.87 -3.86 9.03
N ALA A 20 10.08 -4.93 9.06
CA ALA A 20 8.79 -5.02 8.38
C ALA A 20 7.77 -3.99 8.89
N ASP A 21 7.76 -3.75 10.20
CA ASP A 21 6.97 -2.70 10.87
C ASP A 21 7.32 -1.30 10.32
N VAL A 22 8.60 -1.01 10.13
CA VAL A 22 9.06 0.28 9.57
C VAL A 22 8.65 0.45 8.10
N VAL A 23 8.73 -0.62 7.31
CA VAL A 23 8.28 -0.63 5.91
C VAL A 23 6.76 -0.42 5.83
N ALA A 24 6.01 -1.18 6.63
CA ALA A 24 4.56 -1.12 6.72
C ALA A 24 4.06 0.28 7.14
N GLU A 25 4.67 0.88 8.17
CA GLU A 25 4.30 2.22 8.64
C GLU A 25 4.46 3.28 7.54
N ARG A 26 5.55 3.21 6.75
CA ARG A 26 5.79 4.15 5.65
C ARG A 26 4.79 4.00 4.52
N ILE A 27 4.46 2.76 4.15
CA ILE A 27 3.45 2.48 3.13
C ILE A 27 2.09 2.99 3.62
N ARG A 28 1.72 2.68 4.86
CA ARG A 28 0.50 3.17 5.51
C ARG A 28 0.39 4.68 5.48
N ALA A 29 1.42 5.40 5.91
CA ALA A 29 1.45 6.86 5.90
C ALA A 29 1.25 7.42 4.48
N LYS A 30 1.85 6.77 3.47
CA LYS A 30 1.70 7.16 2.07
C LYS A 30 0.27 6.96 1.56
N LEU A 31 -0.37 5.83 1.90
CA LEU A 31 -1.74 5.51 1.51
C LEU A 31 -2.74 6.48 2.16
N VAL A 32 -2.60 6.72 3.47
CA VAL A 32 -3.45 7.69 4.21
C VAL A 32 -3.37 9.08 3.56
N ALA A 33 -2.15 9.55 3.24
CA ALA A 33 -1.96 10.84 2.60
C ALA A 33 -2.54 10.89 1.17
N ALA A 34 -2.47 9.78 0.42
CA ALA A 34 -2.94 9.73 -0.95
C ALA A 34 -4.47 9.67 -1.06
N PHE A 35 -5.14 8.99 -0.14
CA PHE A 35 -6.56 8.69 -0.28
C PHE A 35 -7.50 9.56 0.56
N SER A 36 -7.05 10.20 1.66
CA SER A 36 -7.79 11.21 2.46
C SER A 36 -9.28 10.93 2.79
N VAL A 37 -9.83 9.74 2.50
CA VAL A 37 -11.28 9.46 2.40
C VAL A 37 -11.55 8.02 2.85
N PRO A 38 -12.68 7.75 3.52
CA PRO A 38 -12.99 6.44 4.05
C PRO A 38 -13.57 5.53 2.96
N ASP A 39 -12.70 4.89 2.19
CA ASP A 39 -13.06 3.64 1.53
C ASP A 39 -12.93 2.51 2.55
N PHE A 40 -14.00 1.73 2.75
CA PHE A 40 -14.06 0.70 3.79
C PHE A 40 -13.00 -0.39 3.56
N GLU A 41 -12.81 -0.81 2.31
CA GLU A 41 -11.87 -1.89 1.98
C GLU A 41 -10.42 -1.41 2.07
N LEU A 42 -10.14 -0.19 1.58
CA LEU A 42 -8.79 0.38 1.69
C LEU A 42 -8.43 0.70 3.15
N ASN A 43 -9.39 1.13 3.98
CA ASN A 43 -9.15 1.36 5.40
C ASN A 43 -8.81 0.08 6.16
N ASP A 44 -9.41 -1.06 5.78
CA ASP A 44 -9.06 -2.37 6.31
C ASP A 44 -7.60 -2.71 5.97
N ILE A 45 -7.21 -2.55 4.70
CA ILE A 45 -5.83 -2.78 4.24
C ILE A 45 -4.84 -1.81 4.93
N ILE A 46 -5.19 -0.53 5.08
CA ILE A 46 -4.39 0.46 5.83
C ILE A 46 -4.28 0.09 7.32
N GLY A 47 -5.31 -0.56 7.86
CA GLY A 47 -5.35 -1.14 9.20
C GLY A 47 -4.36 -2.29 9.35
N ASP A 48 -4.34 -3.24 8.40
CA ASP A 48 -3.41 -4.37 8.38
C ASP A 48 -1.95 -3.90 8.49
N PHE A 49 -1.56 -2.87 7.73
CA PHE A 49 -0.21 -2.28 7.83
C PHE A 49 0.12 -1.68 9.19
N GLY A 50 -0.87 -1.37 10.04
CA GLY A 50 -0.67 -0.90 11.41
C GLY A 50 -0.32 -2.01 12.40
N ASP A 51 -0.66 -3.25 12.09
CA ASP A 51 -0.51 -4.40 12.97
C ASP A 51 0.64 -5.35 12.55
N VAL A 52 1.32 -5.06 11.43
CA VAL A 52 2.47 -5.82 10.93
C VAL A 52 3.62 -5.87 11.94
N GLN A 53 4.07 -7.08 12.27
CA GLN A 53 5.25 -7.33 13.11
C GLN A 53 6.32 -8.16 12.37
N THR A 54 5.93 -8.86 11.32
CA THR A 54 6.79 -9.79 10.57
C THR A 54 6.82 -9.46 9.08
N ALA A 55 7.85 -9.97 8.38
CA ALA A 55 7.96 -9.79 6.94
C ALA A 55 6.82 -10.49 6.17
N GLU A 56 6.35 -11.65 6.66
CA GLU A 56 5.24 -12.39 6.08
C GLU A 56 3.93 -11.58 6.13
N GLU A 57 3.60 -11.00 7.29
CA GLU A 57 2.43 -10.11 7.43
C GLU A 57 2.53 -8.87 6.54
N CYS A 58 3.75 -8.32 6.36
CA CYS A 58 3.97 -7.20 5.46
C CYS A 58 3.75 -7.58 3.99
N ASP A 59 4.20 -8.77 3.58
CA ASP A 59 4.02 -9.29 2.23
C ASP A 59 2.54 -9.61 1.96
N ASP A 60 1.82 -10.20 2.92
CA ASP A 60 0.37 -10.43 2.84
C ASP A 60 -0.42 -9.12 2.69
N ALA A 61 -0.09 -8.10 3.49
CA ALA A 61 -0.73 -6.78 3.39
C ALA A 61 -0.43 -6.09 2.04
N LEU A 62 0.78 -6.28 1.51
CA LEU A 62 1.17 -5.81 0.17
C LEU A 62 0.38 -6.53 -0.93
N GLU A 63 0.20 -7.84 -0.85
CA GLU A 63 -0.59 -8.61 -1.82
C GLU A 63 -2.04 -8.12 -1.85
N ARG A 64 -2.68 -7.97 -0.68
CA ARG A 64 -4.04 -7.40 -0.58
C ARG A 64 -4.14 -5.99 -1.17
N LEU A 65 -3.11 -5.16 -0.95
CA LEU A 65 -3.04 -3.82 -1.51
C LEU A 65 -2.94 -3.83 -3.05
N TYR A 66 -2.16 -4.75 -3.63
CA TYR A 66 -2.04 -4.90 -5.08
C TYR A 66 -3.34 -5.38 -5.71
N ASP A 67 -4.03 -6.34 -5.08
CA ASP A 67 -5.32 -6.84 -5.54
C ASP A 67 -6.38 -5.73 -5.54
N TRP A 68 -6.48 -4.98 -4.44
CA TRP A 68 -7.37 -3.82 -4.36
C TRP A 68 -7.04 -2.79 -5.44
N ALA A 69 -5.76 -2.54 -5.71
CA ALA A 69 -5.34 -1.58 -6.71
C ALA A 69 -5.69 -2.00 -8.15
N ASP A 70 -5.55 -3.29 -8.51
CA ASP A 70 -5.99 -3.78 -9.83
C ASP A 70 -7.52 -3.72 -9.96
N ALA A 71 -8.26 -4.07 -8.90
CA ALA A 71 -9.72 -4.01 -8.88
C ALA A 71 -10.28 -2.57 -9.00
N ASN A 72 -9.54 -1.56 -8.54
CA ASN A 72 -9.96 -0.16 -8.50
C ASN A 72 -9.27 0.73 -9.56
N ASP A 73 -8.57 0.13 -10.53
CA ASP A 73 -7.79 0.85 -11.55
C ASP A 73 -6.81 1.89 -10.93
N VAL A 74 -6.13 1.51 -9.84
CA VAL A 74 -5.09 2.31 -9.18
C VAL A 74 -3.70 1.79 -9.58
N TRP A 75 -2.83 2.69 -10.04
CA TRP A 75 -1.44 2.34 -10.33
C TRP A 75 -0.55 2.49 -9.08
N LEU A 76 0.01 1.39 -8.60
CA LEU A 76 1.02 1.36 -7.53
C LEU A 76 2.42 1.25 -8.16
N GLY A 77 3.00 2.37 -8.59
CA GLY A 77 4.28 2.30 -9.30
C GLY A 77 4.86 3.62 -9.77
N LEU A 78 6.16 3.58 -10.08
CA LEU A 78 7.03 4.70 -10.46
C LEU A 78 6.35 5.63 -11.48
N LYS A 79 6.03 6.85 -11.06
CA LYS A 79 6.05 7.96 -12.01
C LYS A 79 7.52 8.34 -12.15
N SER A 80 8.05 8.13 -13.35
CA SER A 80 9.32 8.67 -13.82
C SER A 80 9.41 10.18 -13.56
#